data_AF-A0A3A0F8N4-F1
#
_entry.id   AF-A0A3A0F8N4-F1
#
_cell.length_a   1.000
_cell.length_b   1.000
_cell.length_c   1.000
_cell.angle_alpha   90.00
_cell.angle_beta   90.00
_cell.angle_gamma   90.00
#
_symmetry.space_group_name_H-M   'P 1'
#
loop_
_entity.id
_entity.type
_entity.pdbx_description
1 polymer ?
#
loop_
_entity_poly.entity_id
_entity_poly.type
_entity_poly.pdbx_seq_one_letter_code
_entity_poly.pdbx_strand_id
1 'polypeptide(L)'
;ECATRVARRAGVAVAYASAGRGDDLRGVVHEWAGEPDGVLACMEALCGAGVASLCLAAATEEAPIARLRAAGAAGERAPFAWLRAADLADVWSALTAGAAALADVQLHGAPERTCLTGANGSVVLSHDEALALLFGPERPARAAAALSPAQFLALRAALPWPLFLWGFDAL
;
A
#
# COMPACT_ATOMS: atom_id res chain seq x y z
N GLU A 1 7.73 -0.99 24.61
CA GLU A 1 6.26 -1.15 24.50
C GLU A 1 5.77 -0.41 23.26
N CYS A 2 4.78 -0.92 22.51
CA CYS A 2 4.14 -0.11 21.46
C CYS A 2 3.36 0.99 22.15
N ALA A 3 3.59 2.22 21.73
CA ALA A 3 2.86 3.37 22.23
C ALA A 3 1.72 3.65 21.25
N THR A 4 0.50 3.30 21.66
CA THR A 4 -0.72 3.71 20.97
C THR A 4 -1.31 4.95 21.65
N ARG A 5 -1.83 5.87 20.86
CA ARG A 5 -2.61 7.03 21.32
C ARG A 5 -3.95 7.04 20.59
N VAL A 6 -4.97 7.49 21.30
CA VAL A 6 -6.34 7.62 20.78
C VAL A 6 -6.82 9.03 21.06
N ALA A 7 -7.17 9.77 20.02
CA ALA A 7 -7.80 11.08 20.14
C ALA A 7 -9.30 10.91 20.35
N ARG A 8 -9.86 11.67 21.29
CA ARG A 8 -11.29 11.65 21.61
C ARG A 8 -11.91 13.04 21.51
N ARG A 9 -13.13 13.10 20.98
CA ARG A 9 -13.98 14.31 20.96
C ARG A 9 -15.31 13.97 21.63
N ALA A 10 -15.67 14.73 22.67
CA ALA A 10 -16.86 14.46 23.48
C ALA A 10 -16.95 12.99 23.99
N GLY A 11 -15.80 12.42 24.39
CA GLY A 11 -15.70 11.04 24.87
C GLY A 11 -15.62 9.95 23.79
N VAL A 12 -15.93 10.28 22.53
CA VAL A 12 -15.92 9.35 21.40
C VAL A 12 -14.55 9.34 20.72
N ALA A 13 -14.05 8.16 20.34
CA ALA A 13 -12.79 8.04 19.59
C ALA A 13 -12.98 8.59 18.17
N VAL A 14 -12.09 9.51 17.76
CA VAL A 14 -12.12 10.13 16.42
C VAL A 14 -10.88 9.81 15.59
N ALA A 15 -9.79 9.39 16.23
CA ALA A 15 -8.58 8.93 15.57
C ALA A 15 -7.71 8.09 16.51
N TYR A 16 -6.76 7.36 15.95
CA TYR A 16 -5.68 6.72 16.69
C TYR A 16 -4.36 6.76 15.89
N ALA A 17 -3.25 6.61 16.60
CA ALA A 17 -1.93 6.38 16.01
C ALA A 17 -1.13 5.41 16.89
N SER A 18 -0.39 4.51 16.26
CA SER A 18 0.41 3.46 16.88
C SER A 18 1.85 3.58 16.41
N ALA A 19 2.77 3.81 17.35
CA ALA A 19 4.21 3.81 17.09
C ALA A 19 4.79 2.40 17.22
N GLY A 20 5.61 2.01 16.25
CA GLY A 20 6.16 0.67 16.13
C GLY A 20 7.10 0.25 17.25
N ARG A 21 7.22 -1.07 17.39
CA ARG A 21 8.16 -1.73 18.30
C ARG A 21 9.40 -2.19 17.54
N GLY A 22 10.45 -2.51 18.31
CA GLY A 22 11.69 -3.07 17.76
C GLY A 22 12.53 -2.04 17.04
N ASP A 23 13.67 -2.49 16.51
CA ASP A 23 14.61 -1.61 15.82
C ASP A 23 14.10 -1.19 14.43
N ASP A 24 13.30 -2.05 13.78
CA ASP A 24 12.81 -1.83 12.41
C ASP A 24 11.79 -0.69 12.29
N LEU A 25 10.96 -0.49 13.31
CA LEU A 25 9.89 0.53 13.31
C LEU A 25 10.03 1.55 14.45
N ARG A 26 11.22 1.63 15.07
CA ARG A 26 11.48 2.62 16.12
C ARG A 26 11.30 4.03 15.58
N GLY A 27 10.39 4.78 16.19
CA GLY A 27 10.10 6.15 15.75
C GLY A 27 9.21 6.23 14.51
N VAL A 28 8.57 5.13 14.10
CA VAL A 28 7.63 5.11 12.97
C VAL A 28 6.22 4.90 13.49
N VAL A 29 5.31 5.81 13.16
CA VAL A 29 3.86 5.59 13.26
C VAL A 29 3.43 4.82 12.02
N HIS A 30 3.25 3.51 12.16
CA HIS A 30 2.95 2.60 11.04
C HIS A 30 1.46 2.24 10.94
N GLU A 31 0.69 2.53 11.98
CA GLU A 31 -0.75 2.29 12.02
C GLU A 31 -1.45 3.53 12.56
N TRP A 32 -2.41 4.04 11.79
CA TRP A 32 -3.20 5.20 12.17
C TRP A 32 -4.49 5.23 11.35
N ALA A 33 -5.53 5.85 11.92
CA ALA A 33 -6.78 6.10 11.20
C ALA A 33 -7.57 7.21 11.89
N GLY A 34 -8.58 7.72 11.18
CA GLY A 34 -9.56 8.68 11.68
C GLY A 34 -9.33 10.10 11.18
N GLU A 35 -9.85 11.07 11.93
CA GLU A 35 -9.80 12.47 11.53
C GLU A 35 -8.37 13.02 11.49
N PRO A 36 -8.00 13.84 10.49
CA PRO A 36 -6.62 14.31 10.36
C PRO A 36 -6.08 15.06 11.57
N ASP A 37 -6.88 15.95 12.16
CA ASP A 37 -6.51 16.67 13.38
C ASP A 37 -6.30 15.72 14.57
N GLY A 38 -7.11 14.66 14.65
CA GLY A 38 -6.98 13.64 15.68
C GLY A 38 -5.70 12.82 15.53
N VAL A 39 -5.32 12.46 14.30
CA VAL A 39 -4.07 11.75 14.00
C VAL A 39 -2.86 12.59 14.39
N LEU A 40 -2.85 13.88 14.01
CA LEU A 40 -1.76 14.80 14.35
C LEU A 40 -1.65 15.00 15.87
N ALA A 41 -2.77 15.12 16.59
CA ALA A 41 -2.77 15.20 18.05
C ALA A 41 -2.22 13.91 18.70
N CYS A 42 -2.52 12.74 18.12
CA CYS A 42 -1.93 11.48 18.58
C CYS A 42 -0.41 11.46 18.38
N MET A 43 0.09 11.95 17.22
CA MET A 43 1.52 12.06 16.95
C MET A 43 2.23 13.01 17.91
N GLU A 44 1.65 14.17 18.20
CA GLU A 44 2.18 15.13 19.16
C GLU A 44 2.33 14.49 20.55
N ALA A 45 1.30 13.76 21.00
CA ALA A 45 1.32 13.04 22.27
C ALA A 45 2.34 11.88 22.30
N LEU A 46 2.70 11.32 21.13
CA LEU A 46 3.76 10.32 21.01
C LEU A 46 5.16 10.96 21.07
N CYS A 47 5.38 12.11 20.41
CA CYS A 47 6.62 12.88 20.51
C CYS A 47 6.91 13.29 21.96
N GLY A 48 5.89 13.80 22.67
CA GLY A 48 6.00 14.24 24.07
C GLY A 48 6.38 13.13 25.06
N ALA A 49 6.27 11.85 24.67
CA ALA A 49 6.65 10.71 25.51
C ALA A 49 8.15 10.36 25.43
N GLY A 50 8.99 11.25 24.88
CA GLY A 50 10.45 11.09 24.82
C GLY A 50 10.99 10.53 23.51
N VAL A 51 10.19 10.57 22.44
CA VAL A 51 10.65 10.19 21.09
C VAL A 51 11.13 11.46 20.37
N ALA A 52 12.44 11.53 20.08
CA ALA A 52 13.06 12.72 19.50
C ALA A 52 12.55 13.07 18.09
N SER A 53 12.17 12.06 17.30
CA SER A 53 11.60 12.23 15.96
C SER A 53 10.64 11.10 15.63
N LEU A 54 9.50 11.44 15.02
CA LEU A 54 8.52 10.49 14.51
C LEU A 54 8.36 10.62 12.99
N CYS A 55 8.30 9.48 12.32
CA CYS A 55 7.93 9.36 10.92
C CYS A 55 6.50 8.81 10.83
N LEU A 56 5.63 9.45 10.04
CA LEU A 56 4.32 8.90 9.71
C LEU A 56 4.43 8.09 8.43
N ALA A 57 4.25 6.77 8.50
CA ALA A 57 4.22 5.92 7.32
C ALA A 57 2.83 5.92 6.70
N ALA A 58 2.75 5.98 5.37
CA ALA A 58 1.50 5.85 4.63
C ALA A 58 1.74 5.40 3.20
N ALA A 59 0.70 4.81 2.60
CA ALA A 59 0.72 4.35 1.22
C ALA A 59 0.60 5.50 0.21
N THR A 60 -0.15 6.56 0.55
CA THR A 60 -0.43 7.69 -0.34
C THR A 60 -0.37 9.02 0.40
N GLU A 61 -0.46 10.13 -0.34
CA GLU A 61 -0.49 11.46 0.25
C GLU A 61 -1.87 11.79 0.81
N GLU A 62 -2.07 11.41 2.08
CA GLU A 62 -3.31 11.66 2.83
C GLU A 62 -3.27 12.99 3.60
N ALA A 63 -4.42 13.46 4.07
CA ALA A 63 -4.55 14.78 4.70
C ALA A 63 -3.59 15.06 5.86
N PRO A 64 -3.31 14.12 6.80
CA PRO A 64 -2.29 14.34 7.84
C PRO A 64 -0.89 14.58 7.25
N ILE A 65 -0.52 13.85 6.19
CA ILE A 65 0.79 13.94 5.54
C ILE A 65 0.92 15.27 4.82
N ALA A 66 -0.09 15.67 4.03
CA ALA A 66 -0.08 16.94 3.34
C ALA A 66 0.12 18.12 4.31
N ARG A 67 -0.51 18.05 5.50
CA ARG A 67 -0.34 19.05 6.57
C ARG A 67 1.05 19.02 7.19
N LEU A 68 1.60 17.84 7.47
CA LEU A 68 2.99 17.71 7.94
C LEU A 68 3.98 18.31 6.93
N ARG A 69 3.81 18.02 5.63
CA ARG A 69 4.63 18.59 4.55
C ARG A 69 4.50 20.10 4.47
N ALA A 70 3.28 20.63 4.54
CA ALA A 70 3.04 22.07 4.56
C ALA A 70 3.67 22.76 5.78
N ALA A 71 3.81 22.05 6.89
CA ALA A 71 4.52 22.49 8.09
C ALA A 71 6.05 22.31 8.01
N GLY A 72 6.59 21.86 6.87
CA GLY A 72 8.03 21.71 6.64
C GLY A 72 8.59 20.33 7.00
N ALA A 73 7.75 19.32 7.28
CA ALA A 73 8.24 17.97 7.51
C ALA A 73 8.92 17.43 6.25
N ALA A 74 10.12 16.87 6.43
CA ALA A 74 10.77 16.07 5.41
C ALA A 74 9.97 14.80 5.16
N GLY A 75 10.31 14.11 4.08
CA GLY A 75 9.76 12.79 3.84
C GLY A 75 10.17 12.26 2.49
N GLU A 76 9.96 10.97 2.38
CA GLU A 76 10.61 10.12 1.43
C GLU A 76 9.60 9.13 0.86
N ARG A 77 9.82 8.70 -0.38
CA ARG A 77 9.13 7.55 -0.95
C ARG A 77 10.14 6.42 -1.06
N ALA A 78 9.93 5.37 -0.28
CA ALA A 78 10.79 4.21 -0.26
C ALA A 78 9.93 2.93 -0.24
N PRO A 79 10.45 1.79 -0.72
CA PRO A 79 9.83 0.49 -0.48
C PRO A 79 9.67 0.26 1.03
N PHE A 80 8.44 -0.02 1.47
CA PHE A 80 8.13 -0.14 2.90
C PHE A 80 8.06 -1.59 3.39
N ALA A 81 7.66 -2.52 2.53
CA ALA A 81 7.52 -3.92 2.88
C ALA A 81 7.88 -4.81 1.69
N TRP A 82 8.30 -6.04 2.00
CA TRP A 82 8.45 -7.11 1.03
C TRP A 82 7.17 -7.93 1.03
N LEU A 83 6.68 -8.26 -0.17
CA LEU A 83 5.51 -9.12 -0.33
C LEU A 83 5.93 -10.38 -1.09
N ARG A 84 5.43 -11.53 -0.62
CA ARG A 84 5.52 -12.79 -1.34
C ARG A 84 4.11 -13.36 -1.48
N ALA A 85 3.62 -13.42 -2.71
CA ALA A 85 2.41 -14.16 -3.02
C ALA A 85 2.77 -15.64 -3.25
N ALA A 86 2.05 -16.56 -2.60
CA ALA A 86 2.23 -17.98 -2.82
C ALA A 86 1.76 -18.39 -4.23
N ASP A 87 0.64 -17.84 -4.67
CA ASP A 87 0.08 -18.04 -6.00
C ASP A 87 -0.42 -16.69 -6.57
N LEU A 88 0.26 -16.20 -7.62
CA LEU A 88 -0.11 -14.94 -8.28
C LEU A 88 -1.35 -15.08 -9.16
N ALA A 89 -1.65 -16.29 -9.66
CA ALA A 89 -2.82 -16.55 -10.49
C ALA A 89 -4.11 -16.48 -9.66
N ASP A 90 -4.08 -17.00 -8.44
CA ASP A 90 -5.21 -16.87 -7.49
C ASP A 90 -5.48 -15.41 -7.12
N VAL A 91 -4.42 -14.65 -6.82
CA VAL A 91 -4.54 -13.21 -6.54
C VAL A 91 -5.12 -12.46 -7.75
N TRP A 92 -4.65 -12.79 -8.96
CA TRP A 92 -5.18 -12.22 -10.20
C TRP A 92 -6.66 -12.55 -10.41
N SER A 93 -7.06 -13.80 -10.19
CA SER A 93 -8.45 -14.24 -10.33
C SER A 93 -9.36 -13.46 -9.38
N ALA A 94 -8.95 -13.33 -8.11
CA ALA A 94 -9.70 -12.56 -7.11
C ALA A 94 -9.83 -11.07 -7.50
N LEU A 95 -8.76 -10.49 -8.04
CA LEU A 95 -8.72 -9.10 -8.50
C LEU A 95 -9.63 -8.80 -9.68
N THR A 96 -9.72 -9.74 -10.60
CA THR A 96 -10.36 -9.52 -11.91
C THR A 96 -11.78 -10.06 -11.98
N ALA A 97 -12.25 -10.79 -10.96
CA ALA A 97 -13.57 -11.41 -10.91
C ALA A 97 -14.75 -10.43 -11.16
N GLY A 98 -14.59 -9.14 -10.86
CA GLY A 98 -15.62 -8.11 -11.07
C GLY A 98 -15.45 -7.25 -12.33
N ALA A 99 -14.37 -7.44 -13.10
CA ALA A 99 -14.03 -6.55 -14.21
C ALA A 99 -14.27 -7.24 -15.55
N ALA A 100 -15.45 -7.04 -16.16
CA ALA A 100 -15.82 -7.66 -17.43
C ALA A 100 -14.79 -7.43 -18.56
N ALA A 101 -14.17 -6.24 -18.59
CA ALA A 101 -13.11 -5.91 -19.55
C ALA A 101 -11.80 -6.72 -19.35
N LEU A 102 -11.65 -7.41 -18.21
CA LEU A 102 -10.52 -8.28 -17.88
C LEU A 102 -10.86 -9.77 -17.99
N ALA A 103 -12.08 -10.15 -18.42
CA ALA A 103 -12.52 -11.54 -18.45
C ALA A 103 -11.61 -12.45 -19.30
N ASP A 104 -11.05 -11.92 -20.38
CA ASP A 104 -10.14 -12.64 -21.28
C ASP A 104 -8.65 -12.40 -20.95
N VAL A 105 -8.35 -11.65 -19.88
CA VAL A 105 -6.98 -11.40 -19.45
C VAL A 105 -6.58 -12.45 -18.42
N GLN A 106 -5.52 -13.19 -18.74
CA GLN A 106 -5.07 -14.29 -17.91
C GLN A 106 -3.67 -14.03 -17.37
N LEU A 107 -3.46 -14.35 -16.10
CA LEU A 107 -2.14 -14.39 -15.48
C LEU A 107 -1.89 -15.83 -15.03
N HIS A 108 -0.95 -16.50 -15.69
CA HIS A 108 -0.56 -17.88 -15.37
C HIS A 108 0.91 -17.89 -15.01
N GLY A 109 1.33 -18.61 -13.96
CA GLY A 109 2.75 -18.64 -13.65
C GLY A 109 3.18 -19.71 -12.69
N ALA A 110 4.40 -20.18 -12.90
CA ALA A 110 5.19 -20.88 -11.89
C ALA A 110 6.08 -19.84 -11.17
N PRO A 111 6.69 -20.18 -10.01
CA PRO A 111 7.52 -19.23 -9.24
C PRO A 111 8.59 -18.48 -10.05
N GLU A 112 9.08 -19.09 -11.14
CA GLU A 112 10.17 -18.53 -11.96
C GLU A 112 9.70 -17.79 -13.22
N ARG A 113 8.43 -17.97 -13.63
CA ARG A 113 7.91 -17.37 -14.87
C ARG A 113 6.42 -17.11 -14.72
N THR A 114 6.05 -15.85 -14.82
CA THR A 114 4.65 -15.42 -14.92
C THR A 114 4.35 -14.97 -16.34
N CYS A 115 3.29 -15.45 -16.94
CA CYS A 115 2.82 -15.09 -18.28
C CYS A 115 1.52 -14.30 -18.16
N LEU A 116 1.49 -13.10 -18.71
CA LEU A 116 0.28 -12.31 -18.88
C LEU A 116 -0.19 -12.44 -20.33
N THR A 117 -1.43 -12.88 -20.52
CA THR A 117 -2.08 -12.96 -21.83
C THR A 117 -3.24 -11.98 -21.86
N GLY A 118 -3.22 -11.06 -22.82
CA GLY A 118 -4.29 -10.11 -23.08
C GLY A 118 -4.66 -10.06 -24.56
N ALA A 119 -5.47 -9.07 -24.95
CA ALA A 119 -6.00 -9.00 -26.33
C ALA A 119 -4.91 -8.76 -27.39
N ASN A 120 -3.78 -8.16 -27.03
CA ASN A 120 -2.70 -7.86 -27.97
C ASN A 120 -1.63 -8.95 -28.02
N GLY A 121 -1.74 -10.01 -27.21
CA GLY A 121 -0.80 -11.12 -27.18
C GLY A 121 -0.41 -11.54 -25.76
N SER A 122 0.70 -12.27 -25.67
CA SER A 122 1.22 -12.79 -24.40
C SER A 122 2.62 -12.25 -24.12
N VAL A 123 2.92 -12.02 -22.85
CA VAL A 123 4.23 -11.56 -22.40
C VAL A 123 4.67 -12.32 -21.15
N VAL A 124 5.93 -12.75 -21.14
CA VAL A 124 6.56 -13.34 -19.95
C VAL A 124 7.15 -12.23 -19.09
N LEU A 125 6.67 -12.15 -17.86
CA LEU A 125 7.07 -11.23 -16.81
C LEU A 125 8.03 -11.93 -15.85
N SER A 126 9.03 -11.19 -15.36
CA SER A 126 9.76 -11.58 -14.15
C SER A 126 8.84 -11.58 -12.93
N HIS A 127 9.29 -12.19 -11.83
CA HIS A 127 8.55 -12.13 -10.57
C HIS A 127 8.30 -10.69 -10.11
N ASP A 128 9.34 -9.84 -10.18
CA ASP A 128 9.24 -8.41 -9.82
C ASP A 128 8.29 -7.64 -10.74
N GLU A 129 8.30 -7.92 -12.05
CA GLU A 129 7.36 -7.32 -12.99
C GLU A 129 5.92 -7.75 -12.67
N ALA A 130 5.70 -9.01 -12.30
CA ALA A 130 4.39 -9.50 -11.90
C ALA A 130 3.90 -8.87 -10.58
N LEU A 131 4.78 -8.72 -9.59
CA LEU A 131 4.45 -8.00 -8.35
C LEU A 131 4.16 -6.53 -8.62
N ALA A 132 4.97 -5.87 -9.47
CA ALA A 132 4.73 -4.49 -9.88
C ALA A 132 3.42 -4.33 -10.67
N LEU A 133 3.04 -5.33 -11.47
CA LEU A 133 1.76 -5.36 -12.18
C LEU A 133 0.57 -5.31 -11.20
N LEU A 134 0.64 -6.05 -10.09
CA LEU A 134 -0.45 -6.18 -9.12
C LEU A 134 -0.45 -5.05 -8.07
N PHE A 135 0.72 -4.76 -7.51
CA PHE A 135 0.87 -3.94 -6.29
C PHE A 135 1.72 -2.69 -6.51
N GLY A 136 2.45 -2.61 -7.63
CA GLY A 136 3.31 -1.49 -7.93
C GLY A 136 2.53 -0.21 -8.23
N PRO A 137 3.16 0.97 -8.04
CA PRO A 137 2.59 2.25 -8.45
C PRO A 137 2.53 2.40 -9.97
N GLU A 138 3.41 1.68 -10.68
CA GLU A 138 3.55 1.70 -12.14
C GLU A 138 3.37 0.30 -12.70
N ARG A 139 2.87 0.23 -13.94
CA ARG A 139 2.68 -1.04 -14.65
C ARG A 139 3.87 -1.26 -15.59
N PRO A 140 4.47 -2.46 -15.61
CA PRO A 140 5.56 -2.75 -16.54
C PRO A 140 5.12 -2.46 -17.98
N ALA A 141 5.94 -1.73 -18.74
CA ALA A 141 5.61 -1.36 -20.13
C ALA A 141 5.29 -2.59 -21.00
N ARG A 142 5.98 -3.70 -20.74
CA ARG A 142 5.78 -5.00 -21.38
C ARG A 142 4.40 -5.59 -21.09
N ALA A 143 3.92 -5.48 -19.85
CA ALA A 143 2.57 -5.90 -19.48
C ALA A 143 1.51 -5.01 -20.17
N ALA A 144 1.72 -3.70 -20.20
CA ALA A 144 0.81 -2.77 -20.88
C ALA A 144 0.69 -3.08 -22.40
N ALA A 145 1.78 -3.48 -23.05
CA ALA A 145 1.78 -3.83 -24.47
C ALA A 145 0.92 -5.07 -24.80
N ALA A 146 0.75 -6.00 -23.86
CA ALA A 146 -0.09 -7.19 -24.03
C ALA A 146 -1.60 -6.91 -23.90
N LEU A 147 -1.97 -5.74 -23.37
CA LEU A 147 -3.36 -5.37 -23.10
C LEU A 147 -3.91 -4.40 -24.16
N SER A 148 -5.18 -4.57 -24.53
CA SER A 148 -5.91 -3.53 -25.26
C SER A 148 -6.07 -2.26 -24.39
N PRO A 149 -6.36 -1.08 -24.99
CA PRO A 149 -6.63 0.12 -24.20
C PRO A 149 -7.75 -0.05 -23.16
N ALA A 150 -8.82 -0.78 -23.51
CA ALA A 150 -9.92 -1.06 -22.59
C ALA A 150 -9.49 -1.94 -21.42
N GLN A 151 -8.73 -3.01 -21.69
CA GLN A 151 -8.15 -3.88 -20.66
C GLN A 151 -7.19 -3.10 -19.75
N PHE A 152 -6.31 -2.28 -20.32
CA PHE A 152 -5.37 -1.48 -19.55
C PHE A 152 -6.07 -0.48 -18.63
N LEU A 153 -7.12 0.20 -19.12
CA LEU A 153 -7.92 1.11 -18.30
C LEU A 153 -8.69 0.39 -17.20
N ALA A 154 -9.30 -0.76 -17.51
CA ALA A 154 -9.99 -1.57 -16.50
C ALA A 154 -9.02 -2.07 -15.42
N LEU A 155 -7.83 -2.50 -15.82
CA LEU A 155 -6.77 -2.91 -14.89
C LEU A 155 -6.34 -1.74 -14.00
N ARG A 156 -6.16 -0.54 -14.57
CA ARG A 156 -5.84 0.68 -13.79
C ARG A 156 -6.97 1.15 -12.87
N ALA A 157 -8.21 0.82 -13.18
CA ALA A 157 -9.34 1.12 -12.31
C ALA A 157 -9.43 0.13 -11.14
N ALA A 158 -9.06 -1.14 -11.38
CA ALA A 158 -9.03 -2.18 -10.35
C ALA A 158 -7.76 -2.13 -9.48
N LEU A 159 -6.67 -1.51 -9.97
CA LEU A 159 -5.34 -1.55 -9.35
C LEU A 159 -4.65 -0.17 -9.26
N PRO A 160 -3.71 0.05 -8.31
CA PRO A 160 -3.21 -0.93 -7.35
C PRO A 160 -4.31 -1.36 -6.39
N TRP A 161 -4.36 -2.66 -6.07
CA TRP A 161 -5.18 -3.09 -4.94
C TRP A 161 -4.71 -2.22 -3.79
N PRO A 162 -5.58 -1.47 -3.11
CA PRO A 162 -5.19 -0.74 -1.92
C PRO A 162 -4.72 -1.79 -0.90
N LEU A 163 -3.42 -2.05 -0.88
CA LEU A 163 -2.78 -2.84 0.15
C LEU A 163 -2.85 -1.95 1.39
N PHE A 164 -3.98 -2.06 2.10
CA PHE A 164 -4.03 -1.67 3.48
C PHE A 164 -3.12 -2.65 4.20
N LEU A 165 -1.88 -2.22 4.44
CA LEU A 165 -0.96 -2.91 5.33
C LEU A 165 -1.53 -2.77 6.74
N TRP A 166 -2.41 -3.68 7.11
CA TRP A 166 -2.89 -3.86 8.49
C TRP A 166 -2.11 -5.01 9.12
N GLY A 167 -1.76 -4.84 10.40
CA GLY A 167 -1.08 -5.88 11.17
C GLY A 167 0.43 -5.90 10.97
N PHE A 168 1.10 -4.79 11.28
CA PHE A 168 2.53 -4.86 11.61
C PHE A 168 2.69 -5.42 13.03
N ASP A 169 2.21 -6.65 13.22
CA ASP A 169 2.60 -7.42 14.38
C ASP A 169 4.00 -7.95 14.07
N ALA A 170 5.01 -7.29 14.65
CA ALA A 170 6.33 -7.89 14.75
C ALA A 170 6.15 -9.27 15.42
N LEU A 171 6.47 -10.34 14.68
CA LEU A 171 6.57 -11.69 15.24
C LEU A 171 7.62 -11.74 16.36
#